data_AF-U7UKA7-F1
#
_entry.id   AF-U7UKA7-F1
#
_cell.length_a   1.000
_cell.length_b   1.000
_cell.length_c   1.000
_cell.angle_alpha   90.00
_cell.angle_beta   90.00
_cell.angle_gamma   90.00
#
_symmetry.space_group_name_H-M   'P 1'
#
loop_
_entity.id
_entity.type
_entity.pdbx_description
1 polymer ?
#
loop_
_entity_poly.entity_id
_entity_poly.type
_entity_poly.pdbx_seq_one_letter_code
_entity_poly.pdbx_strand_id
1 'polypeptide(L)'
;MNIRELVNNKAEEMYPNNDYVKERIRKELDYFENHERFGEIQALLSIKEMLKDENIYVFPTAMLSLYLLDLDFINPIPAHYYNPHIKEITFDDAASYGVDLPKKDGLNRGGFNISEDYTLNLNKDIHFEVYLKMKYLDKVKTLLEGSFDPTFELEESDKNGHKEKVSYKETTIIFNDYSFDKFFGKNLQSDINVDNFRKYLFDDAMKNLLEIEVQPKEVVSFKEMVEFLALSKATLRDKSDIFTKFIDSKYPKTREDIFMLLRDEGYGLGDAAKLAYAIAMGKKPEFEIKDQEIKAYLDAVAYAWPKATVVSIFLRDYFRGDLYHC
;
A
#
# COMPACT_ATOMS: atom_id res chain seq x y z
N MET A 1 24.68 8.28 -4.63
CA MET A 1 23.77 9.06 -3.78
C MET A 1 23.57 8.29 -2.48
N ASN A 2 23.70 8.92 -1.31
CA ASN A 2 23.50 8.22 -0.04
C ASN A 2 21.99 8.21 0.32
N ILE A 3 21.33 7.06 0.16
CA ILE A 3 19.87 6.93 0.40
C ILE A 3 19.50 7.22 1.86
N ARG A 4 20.28 6.72 2.83
CA ARG A 4 20.03 6.93 4.25
C ARG A 4 20.07 8.41 4.62
N GLU A 5 21.09 9.12 4.15
CA GLU A 5 21.21 10.57 4.36
C GLU A 5 20.07 11.34 3.68
N LEU A 6 19.73 10.99 2.44
CA LEU A 6 18.66 11.64 1.70
C LEU A 6 17.30 11.49 2.40
N VAL A 7 16.96 10.28 2.86
CA VAL A 7 15.71 10.02 3.60
C VAL A 7 15.69 10.78 4.93
N ASN A 8 16.77 10.77 5.69
CA ASN A 8 16.86 11.51 6.96
C ASN A 8 16.69 13.03 6.75
N ASN A 9 17.32 13.59 5.72
CA ASN A 9 17.18 15.00 5.38
C ASN A 9 15.74 15.35 4.99
N LYS A 10 15.08 14.48 4.21
CA LYS A 10 13.67 14.64 3.84
C LYS A 10 12.73 14.52 5.04
N ALA A 11 13.01 13.59 5.95
CA ALA A 11 12.27 13.43 7.19
C ALA A 11 12.40 14.67 8.08
N GLU A 12 13.60 15.22 8.26
CA GLU A 12 13.79 16.43 9.07
C GLU A 12 13.20 17.69 8.39
N GLU A 13 13.22 17.74 7.05
CA GLU A 13 12.57 18.81 6.28
C GLU A 13 11.04 18.79 6.47
N MET A 14 10.42 17.60 6.47
CA MET A 14 8.97 17.44 6.49
C MET A 14 8.40 17.32 7.91
N TYR A 15 9.11 16.65 8.81
CA TYR A 15 8.68 16.25 10.15
C TYR A 15 9.81 16.49 11.19
N PRO A 16 10.23 17.75 11.38
CA PRO A 16 11.38 18.09 12.22
C PRO A 16 11.20 17.57 13.65
N ASN A 17 12.25 16.95 14.18
CA ASN A 17 12.30 16.46 15.57
C ASN A 17 11.18 15.50 15.99
N ASN A 18 10.57 14.75 15.06
CA ASN A 18 9.54 13.77 15.40
C ASN A 18 10.13 12.37 15.70
N ASP A 19 10.04 11.93 16.95
CA ASP A 19 10.62 10.65 17.39
C ASP A 19 9.98 9.42 16.72
N TYR A 20 8.66 9.45 16.50
CA TYR A 20 7.97 8.35 15.81
C TYR A 20 8.48 8.19 14.37
N VAL A 21 8.58 9.30 13.63
CA VAL A 21 9.11 9.31 12.27
C VAL A 21 10.56 8.83 12.24
N LYS A 22 11.41 9.34 13.16
CA LYS A 22 12.82 8.94 13.26
C LYS A 22 12.99 7.44 13.50
N GLU A 23 12.20 6.87 14.40
CA GLU A 23 12.27 5.43 14.67
C GLU A 23 11.74 4.60 13.49
N ARG A 24 10.64 5.03 12.87
CA ARG A 24 10.06 4.37 11.70
C ARG A 24 11.04 4.34 10.53
N ILE A 25 11.63 5.48 10.15
CA ILE A 25 12.61 5.52 9.04
C ILE A 25 13.86 4.72 9.37
N ARG A 26 14.31 4.70 10.64
CA ARG A 26 15.46 3.90 11.06
C ARG A 26 15.22 2.42 10.77
N LYS A 27 14.10 1.86 11.22
CA LYS A 27 13.74 0.45 10.97
C LYS A 27 13.69 0.12 9.48
N GLU A 28 13.06 0.97 8.67
CA GLU A 28 12.95 0.74 7.22
C GLU A 28 14.30 0.86 6.50
N LEU A 29 15.14 1.83 6.86
CA LEU A 29 16.47 1.99 6.28
C LEU A 29 17.40 0.84 6.70
N ASP A 30 17.31 0.37 7.94
CA ASP A 30 18.05 -0.81 8.41
C ASP A 30 17.62 -2.06 7.63
N TYR A 31 16.32 -2.22 7.34
CA TYR A 31 15.84 -3.29 6.47
C TYR A 31 16.43 -3.18 5.05
N PHE A 32 16.37 -2.00 4.42
CA PHE A 32 16.90 -1.83 3.07
C PHE A 32 18.41 -2.05 2.99
N GLU A 33 19.15 -1.65 4.01
CA GLU A 33 20.60 -1.88 4.09
C GLU A 33 20.92 -3.37 4.24
N ASN A 34 20.24 -4.06 5.17
CA ASN A 34 20.45 -5.49 5.44
C ASN A 34 20.07 -6.39 4.25
N HIS A 35 19.20 -5.92 3.36
CA HIS A 35 18.78 -6.62 2.14
C HIS A 35 19.39 -6.01 0.85
N GLU A 36 20.43 -5.17 0.97
CA GLU A 36 21.17 -4.56 -0.15
C GLU A 36 20.31 -3.81 -1.19
N ARG A 37 19.21 -3.20 -0.74
CA ARG A 37 18.17 -2.56 -1.58
C ARG A 37 18.47 -1.12 -1.97
N PHE A 38 19.46 -0.46 -1.36
CA PHE A 38 19.79 0.93 -1.67
C PHE A 38 20.16 1.15 -3.14
N GLY A 39 20.77 0.16 -3.80
CA GLY A 39 21.06 0.24 -5.23
C GLY A 39 19.78 0.34 -6.08
N GLU A 40 18.76 -0.45 -5.75
CA GLU A 40 17.47 -0.40 -6.45
C GLU A 40 16.76 0.95 -6.26
N ILE A 41 16.74 1.46 -5.03
CA ILE A 41 16.15 2.77 -4.72
C ILE A 41 16.89 3.88 -5.47
N GLN A 42 18.23 3.83 -5.53
CA GLN A 42 19.02 4.79 -6.29
C GLN A 42 18.71 4.74 -7.79
N ALA A 43 18.51 3.54 -8.35
CA ALA A 43 18.12 3.38 -9.76
C ALA A 43 16.75 4.01 -10.03
N LEU A 44 15.77 3.75 -9.18
CA LEU A 44 14.43 4.34 -9.29
C LEU A 44 14.45 5.86 -9.22
N LEU A 45 15.25 6.45 -8.31
CA LEU A 45 15.44 7.90 -8.24
C LEU A 45 16.10 8.45 -9.50
N SER A 46 17.07 7.73 -10.07
CA SER A 46 17.75 8.15 -11.30
C SER A 46 16.79 8.14 -12.50
N ILE A 47 15.91 7.11 -12.57
CA ILE A 47 14.85 7.07 -13.58
C ILE A 47 13.88 8.24 -13.36
N LYS A 48 13.54 8.57 -12.12
CA LYS A 48 12.65 9.69 -11.80
C LYS A 48 13.23 11.04 -12.22
N GLU A 49 14.51 11.27 -11.95
CA GLU A 49 15.22 12.47 -12.40
C GLU A 49 15.29 12.56 -13.94
N MET A 50 15.44 11.43 -14.61
CA MET A 50 15.44 11.34 -16.08
C MET A 50 14.04 11.60 -16.67
N LEU A 51 12.97 11.19 -15.98
CA LEU A 51 11.58 11.25 -16.40
C LEU A 51 10.78 12.32 -15.64
N LYS A 52 11.28 13.56 -15.61
CA LYS A 52 10.77 14.67 -14.77
C LYS A 52 9.26 14.94 -14.83
N ASP A 53 8.60 14.56 -15.93
CA ASP A 53 7.16 14.79 -16.14
C ASP A 53 6.30 13.56 -15.78
N GLU A 54 6.89 12.51 -15.23
CA GLU A 54 6.19 11.28 -14.87
C GLU A 54 6.35 10.97 -13.39
N ASN A 55 5.26 10.54 -12.78
CA ASN A 55 5.34 9.96 -11.46
C ASN A 55 5.91 8.55 -11.53
N ILE A 56 6.87 8.27 -10.67
CA ILE A 56 7.45 6.94 -10.51
C ILE A 56 7.16 6.50 -9.09
N TYR A 57 6.22 5.57 -8.97
CA TYR A 57 5.84 5.00 -7.69
C TYR A 57 6.04 3.49 -7.69
N VAL A 58 6.50 2.99 -6.55
CA VAL A 58 6.60 1.59 -6.20
C VAL A 58 5.23 1.13 -5.70
N PHE A 59 4.64 0.16 -6.39
CA PHE A 59 3.29 -0.30 -6.16
C PHE A 59 3.26 -1.53 -5.23
N PRO A 60 2.40 -1.48 -4.20
CA PRO A 60 2.46 -0.55 -3.10
C PRO A 60 3.17 -1.20 -1.91
N THR A 61 4.02 -0.45 -1.23
CA THR A 61 4.81 -0.96 -0.08
C THR A 61 4.39 -0.34 1.24
N ALA A 62 3.84 0.88 1.21
CA ALA A 62 3.53 1.68 2.38
C ALA A 62 4.75 1.87 3.31
N MET A 63 5.90 2.16 2.71
CA MET A 63 7.13 2.50 3.42
C MET A 63 7.30 4.01 3.51
N LEU A 64 7.51 4.53 4.72
CA LEU A 64 7.64 5.97 4.96
C LEU A 64 8.88 6.56 4.27
N SER A 65 9.97 5.80 4.25
CA SER A 65 11.21 6.13 3.56
C SER A 65 11.04 6.26 2.05
N LEU A 66 10.24 5.40 1.43
CA LEU A 66 9.88 5.54 0.01
C LEU A 66 8.90 6.70 -0.22
N TYR A 67 7.95 6.92 0.70
CA TYR A 67 7.06 8.09 0.65
C TYR A 67 7.83 9.41 0.70
N LEU A 68 8.82 9.54 1.59
CA LEU A 68 9.67 10.73 1.72
C LEU A 68 10.55 11.00 0.48
N LEU A 69 10.78 9.97 -0.33
CA LEU A 69 11.48 10.06 -1.61
C LEU A 69 10.53 10.27 -2.79
N ASP A 70 9.24 10.47 -2.51
CA ASP A 70 8.16 10.53 -3.50
C ASP A 70 8.15 9.29 -4.42
N LEU A 71 8.58 8.13 -3.91
CA LEU A 71 8.55 6.82 -4.57
C LEU A 71 7.40 5.94 -4.08
N ASP A 72 6.69 6.34 -3.02
CA ASP A 72 5.40 5.77 -2.62
C ASP A 72 4.44 6.95 -2.40
N PHE A 73 3.16 6.77 -2.70
CA PHE A 73 2.15 7.82 -2.53
C PHE A 73 1.29 7.58 -1.27
N ILE A 74 1.50 6.47 -0.58
CA ILE A 74 0.86 6.18 0.70
C ILE A 74 1.73 6.72 1.83
N ASN A 75 1.22 7.68 2.60
CA ASN A 75 1.83 8.02 3.88
C ASN A 75 1.41 6.99 4.94
N PRO A 76 2.29 6.07 5.39
CA PRO A 76 1.87 4.92 6.19
C PRO A 76 1.70 5.25 7.68
N ILE A 77 2.12 6.43 8.14
CA ILE A 77 2.07 6.75 9.57
C ILE A 77 0.63 6.81 10.09
N PRO A 78 0.40 6.76 11.42
CA PRO A 78 -0.93 6.82 12.00
C PRO A 78 -1.70 8.06 11.58
N ALA A 79 -3.02 8.01 11.71
CA ALA A 79 -3.90 9.15 11.45
C ALA A 79 -3.41 10.38 12.24
N HIS A 80 -3.27 11.51 11.55
CA HIS A 80 -2.74 12.72 12.17
C HIS A 80 -3.23 14.00 11.49
N TYR A 81 -3.09 15.09 12.25
CA TYR A 81 -3.04 16.44 11.70
C TYR A 81 -1.60 16.86 11.50
N TYR A 82 -1.33 17.54 10.39
CA TYR A 82 -0.04 18.16 10.07
C TYR A 82 -0.24 19.67 9.89
N ASN A 83 0.53 20.48 10.61
CA ASN A 83 0.54 21.92 10.43
C ASN A 83 1.65 22.32 9.44
N PRO A 84 1.33 22.76 8.22
CA PRO A 84 2.35 23.07 7.21
C PRO A 84 3.21 24.31 7.55
N HIS A 85 2.75 25.19 8.45
CA HIS A 85 3.48 26.40 8.81
C HIS A 85 4.60 26.15 9.83
N ILE A 86 4.31 25.36 10.85
CA ILE A 86 5.26 25.04 11.92
C ILE A 86 5.82 23.61 11.81
N LYS A 87 5.34 22.83 10.83
CA LYS A 87 5.75 21.46 10.52
C LYS A 87 5.54 20.45 11.65
N GLU A 88 4.55 20.69 12.50
CA GLU A 88 4.20 19.79 13.61
C GLU A 88 3.18 18.74 13.19
N ILE A 89 3.35 17.53 13.72
CA ILE A 89 2.37 16.44 13.59
C ILE A 89 1.70 16.21 14.95
N THR A 90 0.38 16.05 14.92
CA THR A 90 -0.41 15.57 16.07
C THR A 90 -1.15 14.30 15.65
N PHE A 91 -0.73 13.15 16.20
CA PHE A 91 -1.45 11.90 16.02
C PHE A 91 -2.81 11.95 16.74
N ASP A 92 -3.84 11.42 16.11
CA ASP A 92 -5.21 11.41 16.62
C ASP A 92 -5.79 10.01 16.45
N ASP A 93 -6.01 9.32 17.56
CA ASP A 93 -6.52 7.95 17.62
C ASP A 93 -8.05 7.86 17.50
N ALA A 94 -8.74 9.01 17.39
CA ALA A 94 -10.18 9.04 17.14
C ALA A 94 -10.58 8.42 15.80
N ALA A 95 -9.63 8.27 14.86
CA ALA A 95 -9.85 7.61 13.58
C ALA A 95 -8.67 6.70 13.18
N SER A 96 -8.96 5.65 12.42
CA SER A 96 -7.93 4.76 11.89
C SER A 96 -7.16 5.35 10.70
N TYR A 97 -7.73 6.35 10.01
CA TYR A 97 -7.14 6.98 8.83
C TYR A 97 -7.29 8.50 8.95
N GLY A 98 -6.28 9.26 8.53
CA GLY A 98 -6.32 10.72 8.61
C GLY A 98 -7.47 11.32 7.82
N VAL A 99 -7.81 10.70 6.70
CA VAL A 99 -8.93 11.11 5.86
C VAL A 99 -10.24 11.15 6.68
N ASP A 100 -10.45 10.24 7.62
CA ASP A 100 -11.64 10.20 8.49
C ASP A 100 -11.64 11.26 9.61
N LEU A 101 -10.53 11.95 9.84
CA LEU A 101 -10.46 13.01 10.86
C LEU A 101 -11.29 14.23 10.45
N PRO A 102 -11.95 14.94 11.38
CA PRO A 102 -12.62 16.21 11.09
C PRO A 102 -11.67 17.24 10.46
N LYS A 103 -12.15 18.04 9.50
CA LYS A 103 -11.35 19.15 8.96
C LYS A 103 -11.12 20.20 10.04
N LYS A 104 -9.89 20.74 10.13
CA LYS A 104 -9.50 21.82 11.04
C LYS A 104 -8.75 22.88 10.24
N ASP A 105 -9.10 24.15 10.43
CA ASP A 105 -8.49 25.26 9.70
C ASP A 105 -6.97 25.29 9.91
N GLY A 106 -6.23 25.40 8.81
CA GLY A 106 -4.76 25.46 8.83
C GLY A 106 -4.06 24.12 9.11
N LEU A 107 -4.78 23.01 9.20
CA LEU A 107 -4.22 21.67 9.43
C LEU A 107 -4.56 20.71 8.27
N ASN A 108 -3.53 20.07 7.72
CA ASN A 108 -3.69 18.99 6.77
C ASN A 108 -3.95 17.69 7.51
N ARG A 109 -4.76 16.80 6.94
CA ARG A 109 -5.00 15.46 7.51
C ARG A 109 -4.18 14.44 6.74
N GLY A 110 -3.60 13.47 7.43
CA GLY A 110 -2.75 12.47 6.79
C GLY A 110 -2.66 11.16 7.55
N GLY A 111 -1.97 10.21 6.94
CA GLY A 111 -1.68 8.90 7.54
C GLY A 111 -2.75 7.85 7.24
N PHE A 112 -2.28 6.72 6.72
CA PHE A 112 -3.13 5.54 6.42
C PHE A 112 -2.98 4.41 7.43
N ASN A 113 -2.18 4.62 8.48
CA ASN A 113 -2.01 3.70 9.61
C ASN A 113 -1.68 2.27 9.16
N ILE A 114 -0.56 2.15 8.45
CA ILE A 114 -0.02 0.88 7.96
C ILE A 114 1.33 0.65 8.64
N SER A 115 1.33 -0.29 9.59
CA SER A 115 2.54 -0.64 10.34
C SER A 115 3.60 -1.28 9.43
N GLU A 116 4.85 -0.91 9.65
CA GLU A 116 6.03 -1.54 9.03
C GLU A 116 6.24 -2.93 9.56
N ASP A 117 5.79 -3.19 10.79
CA ASP A 117 6.22 -4.36 11.54
C ASP A 117 5.84 -5.65 10.80
N TYR A 118 4.68 -5.71 10.14
CA TYR A 118 4.34 -6.85 9.28
C TYR A 118 5.35 -7.00 8.14
N THR A 119 5.53 -5.93 7.34
CA THR A 119 6.30 -5.98 6.10
C THR A 119 7.80 -6.22 6.35
N LEU A 120 8.38 -5.60 7.38
CA LEU A 120 9.81 -5.75 7.71
C LEU A 120 10.14 -7.11 8.34
N ASN A 121 9.15 -7.82 8.90
CA ASN A 121 9.32 -9.14 9.50
C ASN A 121 8.88 -10.28 8.57
N LEU A 122 8.55 -9.97 7.31
CA LEU A 122 8.39 -11.00 6.30
C LEU A 122 9.76 -11.60 5.96
N ASN A 123 9.90 -12.92 6.11
CA ASN A 123 11.08 -13.68 5.66
C ASN A 123 11.11 -13.84 4.13
N LYS A 124 10.73 -12.79 3.39
CA LYS A 124 10.82 -12.70 1.93
C LYS A 124 11.11 -11.27 1.56
N ASP A 125 11.89 -11.09 0.51
CA ASP A 125 12.16 -9.76 -0.02
C ASP A 125 10.88 -9.12 -0.54
N ILE A 126 10.75 -7.82 -0.28
CA ILE A 126 9.66 -7.01 -0.82
C ILE A 126 9.97 -6.74 -2.30
N HIS A 127 9.15 -7.28 -3.19
CA HIS A 127 9.28 -6.99 -4.61
C HIS A 127 8.80 -5.56 -4.91
N PHE A 128 9.64 -4.75 -5.56
CA PHE A 128 9.27 -3.41 -6.02
C PHE A 128 8.71 -3.50 -7.43
N GLU A 129 7.45 -3.11 -7.60
CA GLU A 129 6.81 -3.08 -8.91
C GLU A 129 6.56 -1.63 -9.33
N VAL A 130 6.98 -1.26 -10.53
CA VAL A 130 6.86 0.11 -11.04
C VAL A 130 6.23 0.07 -12.43
N TYR A 131 5.32 1.00 -12.72
CA TYR A 131 4.62 1.05 -14.00
C TYR A 131 5.03 2.30 -14.77
N LEU A 132 5.41 2.15 -16.05
CA LEU A 132 5.82 3.27 -16.92
C LEU A 132 5.21 3.19 -18.33
N LYS A 133 5.14 4.34 -19.02
CA LYS A 133 4.73 4.40 -20.44
C LYS A 133 5.77 3.73 -21.33
N MET A 134 5.30 3.02 -22.35
CA MET A 134 6.15 2.31 -23.32
C MET A 134 7.22 3.20 -23.97
N LYS A 135 6.92 4.48 -24.21
CA LYS A 135 7.87 5.44 -24.81
C LYS A 135 9.16 5.66 -23.99
N TYR A 136 9.21 5.20 -22.74
CA TYR A 136 10.38 5.30 -21.87
C TYR A 136 11.23 4.03 -21.80
N LEU A 137 10.79 2.93 -22.43
CA LEU A 137 11.45 1.63 -22.35
C LEU A 137 12.94 1.71 -22.63
N ASP A 138 13.33 2.19 -23.82
CA ASP A 138 14.73 2.24 -24.24
C ASP A 138 15.61 3.06 -23.29
N LYS A 139 15.11 4.21 -22.81
CA LYS A 139 15.83 5.05 -21.85
C LYS A 139 16.08 4.32 -20.53
N VAL A 140 15.08 3.59 -20.04
CA VAL A 140 15.19 2.81 -18.81
C VAL A 140 16.13 1.62 -19.00
N LYS A 141 16.06 0.91 -20.13
CA LYS A 141 17.00 -0.19 -20.45
C LYS A 141 18.45 0.30 -20.41
N THR A 142 18.75 1.37 -21.15
CA THR A 142 20.10 1.95 -21.21
C THR A 142 20.61 2.38 -19.83
N LEU A 143 19.75 2.98 -19.00
CA LEU A 143 20.14 3.38 -17.64
C LEU A 143 20.46 2.17 -16.76
N LEU A 144 19.62 1.13 -16.80
CA LEU A 144 19.77 -0.05 -15.96
C LEU A 144 20.95 -0.92 -16.38
N GLU A 145 21.18 -1.12 -17.67
CA GLU A 145 22.36 -1.85 -18.19
C GLU A 145 23.70 -1.21 -17.76
N GLY A 146 23.70 0.10 -17.46
CA GLY A 146 24.87 0.80 -16.95
C GLY A 146 25.20 0.51 -15.48
N SER A 147 24.32 -0.15 -14.72
CA SER A 147 24.47 -0.35 -13.26
C SER A 147 24.05 -1.74 -12.76
N PHE A 148 23.34 -2.52 -13.58
CA PHE A 148 22.79 -3.83 -13.26
C PHE A 148 22.91 -4.77 -14.47
N ASP A 149 22.59 -6.04 -14.25
CA ASP A 149 22.36 -7.04 -15.30
C ASP A 149 20.84 -7.29 -15.42
N PRO A 150 20.09 -6.39 -16.10
CA PRO A 150 18.63 -6.47 -16.14
C PRO A 150 18.16 -7.62 -17.05
N THR A 151 17.07 -8.26 -16.66
CA THR A 151 16.34 -9.23 -17.49
C THR A 151 15.20 -8.54 -18.22
N PHE A 152 14.97 -8.96 -19.47
CA PHE A 152 13.94 -8.41 -20.34
C PHE A 152 12.96 -9.50 -20.74
N GLU A 153 11.68 -9.29 -20.44
CA GLU A 153 10.62 -10.25 -20.74
C GLU A 153 9.49 -9.58 -21.54
N LEU A 154 9.01 -10.30 -22.55
CA LEU A 154 7.82 -9.95 -23.31
C LEU A 154 6.67 -10.87 -22.88
N GLU A 155 5.56 -10.30 -22.44
CA GLU A 155 4.35 -11.05 -22.07
C GLU A 155 3.19 -10.64 -22.99
N GLU A 156 2.47 -11.60 -23.57
CA GLU A 156 1.23 -11.31 -24.29
C GLU A 156 0.15 -10.79 -23.32
N SER A 157 -0.58 -9.77 -23.74
CA SER A 157 -1.70 -9.22 -22.98
C SER A 157 -2.95 -9.12 -23.84
N ASP A 158 -3.99 -9.82 -23.42
CA ASP A 158 -5.31 -9.85 -24.07
C ASP A 158 -5.95 -8.47 -24.29
N LYS A 159 -5.49 -7.42 -23.57
CA LYS A 159 -6.08 -6.07 -23.63
C LYS A 159 -5.22 -5.03 -24.36
N ASN A 160 -3.90 -5.17 -24.35
CA ASN A 160 -2.95 -4.14 -24.81
C ASN A 160 -1.89 -4.65 -25.81
N GLY A 161 -2.04 -5.87 -26.33
CA GLY A 161 -1.06 -6.48 -27.23
C GLY A 161 0.06 -7.18 -26.45
N HIS A 162 1.12 -6.46 -26.10
CA HIS A 162 2.24 -7.01 -25.32
C HIS A 162 2.65 -6.09 -24.17
N LYS A 163 2.93 -6.67 -23.01
CA LYS A 163 3.62 -6.00 -21.91
C LYS A 163 5.11 -6.29 -22.01
N GLU A 164 5.91 -5.26 -21.75
CA GLU A 164 7.36 -5.41 -21.62
C GLU A 164 7.71 -5.28 -20.14
N LYS A 165 8.55 -6.19 -19.63
CA LYS A 165 9.06 -6.14 -18.27
C LYS A 165 10.57 -6.00 -18.30
N VAL A 166 11.08 -5.11 -17.46
CA VAL A 166 12.50 -4.95 -17.18
C VAL A 166 12.71 -5.23 -15.70
N SER A 167 13.37 -6.32 -15.37
CA SER A 167 13.59 -6.74 -13.98
C SER A 167 15.06 -6.66 -13.62
N TYR A 168 15.37 -6.17 -12.42
CA TYR A 168 16.72 -6.09 -11.86
C TYR A 168 16.64 -6.29 -10.35
N LYS A 169 17.42 -7.24 -9.82
CA LYS A 169 17.28 -7.70 -8.42
C LYS A 169 15.81 -7.99 -8.09
N GLU A 170 15.28 -7.42 -7.01
CA GLU A 170 13.91 -7.58 -6.52
C GLU A 170 12.99 -6.44 -7.00
N THR A 171 13.31 -5.83 -8.15
CA THR A 171 12.52 -4.77 -8.77
C THR A 171 12.11 -5.13 -10.19
N THR A 172 10.84 -4.95 -10.53
CA THR A 172 10.30 -5.08 -11.90
C THR A 172 9.67 -3.77 -12.35
N ILE A 173 10.04 -3.32 -13.54
CA ILE A 173 9.40 -2.20 -14.23
C ILE A 173 8.55 -2.74 -15.37
N ILE A 174 7.26 -2.47 -15.34
CA ILE A 174 6.26 -2.94 -16.29
C ILE A 174 5.87 -1.80 -17.22
N PHE A 175 5.93 -2.06 -18.53
CA PHE A 175 5.56 -1.13 -19.59
C PHE A 175 4.34 -1.64 -20.35
N ASN A 176 3.57 -0.69 -20.90
CA ASN A 176 2.35 -0.96 -21.69
C ASN A 176 1.25 -1.72 -20.92
N ASP A 177 1.22 -1.61 -19.60
CA ASP A 177 0.11 -2.13 -18.79
C ASP A 177 -1.05 -1.14 -18.77
N TYR A 178 -2.28 -1.61 -18.97
CA TYR A 178 -3.50 -0.78 -18.85
C TYR A 178 -3.64 -0.20 -17.43
N SER A 179 -3.00 -0.82 -16.45
CA SER A 179 -2.81 -0.31 -15.11
C SER A 179 -2.11 1.04 -15.13
N PHE A 180 -1.12 1.27 -16.01
CA PHE A 180 -0.44 2.57 -16.11
C PHE A 180 -1.43 3.73 -16.35
N ASP A 181 -2.31 3.60 -17.35
CA ASP A 181 -3.34 4.60 -17.67
C ASP A 181 -4.39 4.74 -16.55
N LYS A 182 -4.54 3.71 -15.72
CA LYS A 182 -5.38 3.75 -14.52
C LYS A 182 -4.68 4.36 -13.31
N PHE A 183 -3.35 4.36 -13.25
CA PHE A 183 -2.59 4.70 -12.06
C PHE A 183 -1.92 6.07 -12.11
N PHE A 184 -1.33 6.51 -13.23
CA PHE A 184 -0.36 7.61 -13.19
C PHE A 184 -0.50 8.59 -14.36
N GLY A 185 -1.39 9.57 -14.19
CA GLY A 185 -1.65 10.61 -15.19
C GLY A 185 -1.18 12.03 -14.84
N LYS A 186 -1.04 12.40 -13.55
CA LYS A 186 -0.72 13.78 -13.11
C LYS A 186 -0.07 13.83 -11.71
N ASN A 187 0.62 14.93 -11.39
CA ASN A 187 1.17 15.24 -10.06
C ASN A 187 0.08 15.11 -8.98
N LEU A 188 0.33 14.25 -7.99
CA LEU A 188 -0.60 14.00 -6.90
C LEU A 188 -0.61 15.20 -5.95
N GLN A 189 -1.78 15.82 -5.74
CA GLN A 189 -1.96 16.76 -4.63
C GLN A 189 -2.15 15.96 -3.33
N SER A 190 -1.39 16.34 -2.30
CA SER A 190 -1.28 15.63 -1.02
C SER A 190 -2.46 15.86 -0.06
N ASP A 191 -3.39 16.77 -0.39
CA ASP A 191 -4.59 17.00 0.42
C ASP A 191 -5.77 16.19 -0.13
N ILE A 192 -6.04 15.07 0.55
CA ILE A 192 -7.01 14.07 0.14
C ILE A 192 -8.36 14.34 0.81
N ASN A 193 -9.40 14.60 0.02
CA ASN A 193 -10.76 14.87 0.52
C ASN A 193 -11.66 13.62 0.50
N VAL A 194 -12.17 13.20 1.66
CA VAL A 194 -13.06 12.03 1.84
C VAL A 194 -14.29 12.09 0.93
N ASP A 195 -14.88 13.28 0.77
CA ASP A 195 -16.13 13.48 0.05
C ASP A 195 -16.03 13.02 -1.41
N ASN A 196 -14.83 13.00 -1.98
CA ASN A 196 -14.58 12.53 -3.34
C ASN A 196 -14.59 11.00 -3.43
N PHE A 197 -14.13 10.26 -2.41
CA PHE A 197 -14.02 8.79 -2.51
C PHE A 197 -15.38 8.09 -2.56
N ARG A 198 -16.36 8.60 -1.80
CA ARG A 198 -17.72 8.02 -1.80
C ARG A 198 -18.27 7.98 -3.22
N LYS A 199 -18.02 9.01 -4.04
CA LYS A 199 -18.52 9.07 -5.42
C LYS A 199 -18.00 7.96 -6.34
N TYR A 200 -16.78 7.45 -6.12
CA TYR A 200 -16.13 6.50 -7.04
C TYR A 200 -16.22 5.04 -6.59
N LEU A 201 -16.55 4.75 -5.33
CA LEU A 201 -16.77 3.37 -4.85
C LEU A 201 -18.08 2.74 -5.31
N PHE A 202 -19.11 3.56 -5.54
CA PHE A 202 -20.49 3.08 -5.62
C PHE A 202 -20.84 2.30 -6.90
N ASP A 203 -19.97 2.26 -7.91
CA ASP A 203 -20.31 1.56 -9.16
C ASP A 203 -19.63 0.18 -9.26
N ASP A 204 -18.32 0.07 -9.03
CA ASP A 204 -17.57 -1.18 -9.30
C ASP A 204 -17.45 -2.09 -8.07
N ALA A 205 -17.22 -1.52 -6.88
CA ALA A 205 -17.20 -2.29 -5.63
C ALA A 205 -18.61 -2.79 -5.31
N MET A 206 -19.62 -1.92 -5.39
CA MET A 206 -21.04 -2.24 -5.18
C MET A 206 -21.58 -3.31 -6.13
N LYS A 207 -21.23 -3.26 -7.42
CA LYS A 207 -21.65 -4.26 -8.40
C LYS A 207 -21.23 -5.68 -8.00
N ASN A 208 -20.00 -5.84 -7.51
CA ASN A 208 -19.50 -7.14 -7.02
C ASN A 208 -20.23 -7.64 -5.75
N LEU A 209 -20.96 -6.77 -5.03
CA LEU A 209 -21.69 -7.13 -3.80
C LEU A 209 -23.15 -7.42 -4.02
N LEU A 210 -23.77 -6.71 -4.96
CA LEU A 210 -25.11 -6.99 -5.41
C LEU A 210 -25.17 -8.42 -5.98
N GLU A 211 -24.06 -8.88 -6.58
CA GLU A 211 -23.87 -10.28 -7.00
C GLU A 211 -23.76 -11.29 -5.82
N ILE A 212 -23.50 -10.83 -4.59
CA ILE A 212 -23.33 -11.67 -3.39
C ILE A 212 -24.52 -11.48 -2.40
N GLU A 213 -25.59 -10.80 -2.82
CA GLU A 213 -26.82 -10.58 -2.02
C GLU A 213 -26.60 -9.90 -0.65
N VAL A 214 -25.51 -9.16 -0.46
CA VAL A 214 -25.28 -8.38 0.77
C VAL A 214 -25.91 -7.01 0.62
N GLN A 215 -26.88 -6.68 1.48
CA GLN A 215 -27.39 -5.31 1.61
C GLN A 215 -26.27 -4.43 2.17
N PRO A 216 -25.76 -3.43 1.42
CA PRO A 216 -24.76 -2.51 1.94
C PRO A 216 -25.36 -1.76 3.12
N LYS A 217 -24.67 -1.77 4.27
CA LYS A 217 -24.88 -0.69 5.23
C LYS A 217 -24.44 0.62 4.57
N GLU A 218 -25.06 1.73 4.93
CA GLU A 218 -24.59 3.04 4.53
C GLU A 218 -23.13 3.19 4.97
N VAL A 219 -22.21 3.35 4.02
CA VAL A 219 -20.78 3.50 4.29
C VAL A 219 -20.52 4.94 4.71
N VAL A 220 -20.15 5.14 5.98
CA VAL A 220 -20.02 6.46 6.60
C VAL A 220 -18.56 6.88 6.83
N SER A 221 -17.58 6.01 6.62
CA SER A 221 -16.15 6.33 6.78
C SER A 221 -15.26 5.66 5.72
N PHE A 222 -14.06 6.21 5.51
CA PHE A 222 -13.02 5.59 4.68
C PHE A 222 -12.53 4.28 5.28
N LYS A 223 -12.46 4.16 6.61
CA LYS A 223 -12.23 2.87 7.28
C LYS A 223 -13.18 1.81 6.76
N GLU A 224 -14.48 2.07 6.81
CA GLU A 224 -15.49 1.13 6.32
C GLU A 224 -15.27 0.83 4.83
N MET A 225 -14.90 1.81 4.00
CA MET A 225 -14.57 1.58 2.58
C MET A 225 -13.39 0.62 2.40
N VAL A 226 -12.32 0.77 3.20
CA VAL A 226 -11.17 -0.14 3.18
C VAL A 226 -11.55 -1.55 3.60
N GLU A 227 -12.26 -1.68 4.71
CA GLU A 227 -12.75 -2.97 5.19
C GLU A 227 -13.66 -3.64 4.16
N PHE A 228 -14.50 -2.82 3.51
CA PHE A 228 -15.43 -3.23 2.47
C PHE A 228 -14.71 -3.82 1.25
N LEU A 229 -13.75 -3.07 0.68
CA LEU A 229 -13.01 -3.53 -0.48
C LEU A 229 -12.14 -4.73 -0.14
N ALA A 230 -11.47 -4.74 1.02
CA ALA A 230 -10.69 -5.87 1.49
C ALA A 230 -11.53 -7.15 1.53
N LEU A 231 -12.76 -7.06 2.06
CA LEU A 231 -13.73 -8.15 2.06
C LEU A 231 -14.11 -8.59 0.64
N SER A 232 -14.52 -7.65 -0.23
CA SER A 232 -14.94 -7.99 -1.59
C SER A 232 -13.84 -8.66 -2.43
N LYS A 233 -12.57 -8.42 -2.06
CA LYS A 233 -11.37 -8.96 -2.72
C LYS A 233 -10.81 -10.20 -2.01
N ALA A 234 -11.27 -10.51 -0.79
CA ALA A 234 -10.86 -11.71 -0.08
C ALA A 234 -11.50 -12.95 -0.71
N THR A 235 -10.73 -14.02 -0.80
CA THR A 235 -11.25 -15.32 -1.25
C THR A 235 -11.36 -16.22 -0.02
N LEU A 236 -12.54 -16.79 0.21
CA LEU A 236 -12.78 -17.80 1.24
C LEU A 236 -13.09 -19.15 0.57
N ARG A 237 -12.62 -20.24 1.18
CA ARG A 237 -12.80 -21.60 0.62
C ARG A 237 -14.22 -22.13 0.71
N ASP A 238 -14.99 -21.66 1.69
CA ASP A 238 -16.39 -22.01 1.86
C ASP A 238 -17.20 -20.71 1.98
N LYS A 239 -18.10 -20.46 1.01
CA LYS A 239 -18.78 -19.17 0.85
C LYS A 239 -20.09 -19.07 1.63
N SER A 240 -20.48 -20.13 2.34
CA SER A 240 -21.74 -20.20 3.06
C SER A 240 -21.64 -19.47 4.42
N ASP A 241 -22.46 -18.44 4.62
CA ASP A 241 -22.65 -17.63 5.85
C ASP A 241 -21.52 -16.74 6.38
N ILE A 242 -20.33 -16.70 5.77
CA ILE A 242 -19.22 -15.90 6.31
C ILE A 242 -19.36 -14.39 6.01
N PHE A 243 -20.00 -13.97 4.91
CA PHE A 243 -20.13 -12.55 4.56
C PHE A 243 -20.87 -11.74 5.64
N THR A 244 -21.96 -12.27 6.19
CA THR A 244 -22.73 -11.63 7.26
C THR A 244 -21.93 -11.52 8.56
N LYS A 245 -21.02 -12.48 8.81
CA LYS A 245 -20.10 -12.47 9.96
C LYS A 245 -18.91 -11.54 9.75
N PHE A 246 -18.39 -11.41 8.53
CA PHE A 246 -17.16 -10.66 8.20
C PHE A 246 -17.33 -9.12 8.30
N ILE A 247 -18.56 -8.62 8.20
CA ILE A 247 -18.87 -7.20 8.50
C ILE A 247 -18.63 -6.90 10.00
N ASP A 248 -18.55 -7.91 10.86
CA ASP A 248 -18.15 -7.73 12.25
C ASP A 248 -16.70 -7.23 12.33
N SER A 249 -16.50 -6.20 13.14
CA SER A 249 -15.20 -5.63 13.47
C SER A 249 -14.18 -6.64 14.00
N LYS A 250 -14.63 -7.77 14.58
CA LYS A 250 -13.73 -8.76 15.19
C LYS A 250 -12.92 -9.60 14.20
N TYR A 251 -13.33 -9.69 12.93
CA TYR A 251 -12.60 -10.50 11.93
C TYR A 251 -11.56 -9.65 11.18
N PRO A 252 -10.29 -10.10 11.11
CA PRO A 252 -9.26 -9.38 10.37
C PRO A 252 -9.47 -9.52 8.86
N LYS A 253 -9.25 -8.42 8.12
CA LYS A 253 -9.72 -8.28 6.72
C LYS A 253 -8.55 -8.18 5.74
N THR A 254 -7.42 -7.69 6.20
CA THR A 254 -6.15 -7.58 5.46
C THR A 254 -5.06 -8.44 6.08
N ARG A 255 -3.92 -8.60 5.39
CA ARG A 255 -2.77 -9.34 5.95
C ARG A 255 -2.24 -8.71 7.24
N GLU A 256 -2.20 -7.39 7.27
CA GLU A 256 -1.77 -6.58 8.40
C GLU A 256 -2.74 -6.74 9.57
N ASP A 257 -4.05 -6.86 9.33
CA ASP A 257 -5.01 -7.14 10.41
C ASP A 257 -4.81 -8.55 10.99
N ILE A 258 -4.54 -9.56 10.14
CA ILE A 258 -4.24 -10.93 10.61
C ILE A 258 -2.94 -10.92 11.43
N PHE A 259 -1.93 -10.18 10.97
CA PHE A 259 -0.69 -10.00 11.71
C PHE A 259 -0.93 -9.36 13.09
N MET A 260 -1.69 -8.26 13.15
CA MET A 260 -2.00 -7.58 14.42
C MET A 260 -2.79 -8.50 15.37
N LEU A 261 -3.78 -9.24 14.87
CA LEU A 261 -4.51 -10.23 15.66
C LEU A 261 -3.55 -11.28 16.26
N LEU A 262 -2.63 -11.82 15.47
CA LEU A 262 -1.65 -12.79 15.98
C LEU A 262 -0.71 -12.16 17.02
N ARG A 263 -0.34 -10.89 16.85
CA ARG A 263 0.43 -10.15 17.85
C ARG A 263 -0.34 -10.02 19.17
N ASP A 264 -1.63 -9.73 19.10
CA ASP A 264 -2.52 -9.62 20.28
C ASP A 264 -2.73 -10.98 20.97
N GLU A 265 -2.67 -12.08 20.23
CA GLU A 265 -2.68 -13.46 20.75
C GLU A 265 -1.32 -13.88 21.35
N GLY A 266 -0.28 -13.03 21.25
CA GLY A 266 1.01 -13.21 21.91
C GLY A 266 2.14 -13.77 21.02
N TYR A 267 1.92 -13.92 19.71
CA TYR A 267 2.96 -14.36 18.79
C TYR A 267 4.06 -13.31 18.64
N GLY A 268 5.33 -13.73 18.54
CA GLY A 268 6.47 -12.85 18.22
C GLY A 268 6.35 -12.21 16.82
N LEU A 269 7.05 -11.11 16.56
CA LEU A 269 6.97 -10.37 15.28
C LEU A 269 7.19 -11.27 14.05
N GLY A 270 8.30 -12.01 14.02
CA GLY A 270 8.63 -12.91 12.91
C GLY A 270 7.63 -14.05 12.72
N ASP A 271 7.20 -14.68 13.82
CA ASP A 271 6.22 -15.78 13.76
C ASP A 271 4.85 -15.29 13.32
N ALA A 272 4.39 -14.15 13.86
CA ALA A 272 3.14 -13.52 13.46
C ALA A 272 3.16 -13.15 11.97
N ALA A 273 4.24 -12.54 11.47
CA ALA A 273 4.36 -12.16 10.05
C ALA A 273 4.36 -13.40 9.13
N LYS A 274 5.10 -14.46 9.51
CA LYS A 274 5.13 -15.73 8.79
C LYS A 274 3.76 -16.41 8.75
N LEU A 275 3.07 -16.49 9.88
CA LEU A 275 1.73 -17.09 9.99
C LEU A 275 0.70 -16.27 9.23
N ALA A 276 0.67 -14.95 9.41
CA ALA A 276 -0.23 -14.06 8.68
C ALA A 276 -0.06 -14.20 7.17
N TYR A 277 1.18 -14.25 6.67
CA TYR A 277 1.45 -14.48 5.26
C TYR A 277 0.96 -15.87 4.80
N ALA A 278 1.21 -16.92 5.57
CA ALA A 278 0.77 -18.27 5.22
C ALA A 278 -0.76 -18.37 5.13
N ILE A 279 -1.47 -17.88 6.15
CA ILE A 279 -2.94 -17.83 6.20
C ILE A 279 -3.49 -17.00 5.03
N ALA A 280 -2.93 -15.81 4.81
CA ALA A 280 -3.36 -14.91 3.73
C ALA A 280 -3.13 -15.46 2.31
N MET A 281 -2.33 -16.52 2.17
CA MET A 281 -2.10 -17.23 0.90
C MET A 281 -2.85 -18.57 0.85
N GLY A 282 -3.79 -18.79 1.77
CA GLY A 282 -4.59 -20.00 1.86
C GLY A 282 -3.82 -21.23 2.30
N LYS A 283 -2.60 -21.08 2.83
CA LYS A 283 -1.90 -22.20 3.46
C LYS A 283 -2.63 -22.54 4.76
N LYS A 284 -2.49 -23.78 5.22
CA LYS A 284 -3.06 -24.26 6.48
C LYS A 284 -1.93 -24.48 7.50
N PRO A 285 -1.28 -23.42 8.00
CA PRO A 285 -0.29 -23.58 9.06
C PRO A 285 -0.99 -24.04 10.35
N GLU A 286 -0.24 -24.65 11.26
CA GLU A 286 -0.71 -24.87 12.62
C GLU A 286 -0.58 -23.58 13.42
N PHE A 287 -1.65 -23.17 14.10
CA PHE A 287 -1.69 -22.02 15.00
C PHE A 287 -2.78 -22.20 16.07
N GLU A 288 -2.62 -21.45 17.16
CA GLU A 288 -3.50 -21.44 18.30
C GLU A 288 -4.04 -20.03 18.50
N ILE A 289 -5.36 -19.91 18.52
CA ILE A 289 -6.08 -18.68 18.85
C ILE A 289 -7.17 -19.08 19.84
N LYS A 290 -7.38 -18.25 20.86
CA LYS A 290 -8.37 -18.53 21.92
C LYS A 290 -9.79 -18.59 21.36
N ASP A 291 -10.14 -17.62 20.53
CA ASP A 291 -11.45 -17.54 19.87
C ASP A 291 -11.55 -18.56 18.72
N GLN A 292 -12.38 -19.58 18.91
CA GLN A 292 -12.58 -20.64 17.91
C GLN A 292 -13.32 -20.18 16.66
N GLU A 293 -14.14 -19.13 16.73
CA GLU A 293 -14.79 -18.56 15.55
C GLU A 293 -13.76 -17.83 14.69
N ILE A 294 -12.84 -17.08 15.31
CA ILE A 294 -11.73 -16.43 14.62
C ILE A 294 -10.80 -17.48 14.02
N LYS A 295 -10.49 -18.56 14.75
CA LYS A 295 -9.69 -19.66 14.22
C LYS A 295 -10.32 -20.29 12.98
N ALA A 296 -11.59 -20.69 13.07
CA ALA A 296 -12.32 -21.26 11.94
C ALA A 296 -12.39 -20.29 10.74
N TYR A 297 -12.51 -19.00 11.02
CA TYR A 297 -12.45 -17.95 10.02
C TYR A 297 -11.09 -17.91 9.31
N LEU A 298 -9.98 -17.85 10.05
CA LEU A 298 -8.63 -17.82 9.46
C LEU A 298 -8.34 -19.10 8.66
N ASP A 299 -8.80 -20.26 9.12
CA ASP A 299 -8.69 -21.54 8.39
C ASP A 299 -9.45 -21.54 7.05
N ALA A 300 -10.49 -20.71 6.93
CA ALA A 300 -11.29 -20.55 5.72
C ALA A 300 -10.70 -19.55 4.72
N VAL A 301 -9.75 -18.70 5.14
CA VAL A 301 -9.08 -17.74 4.25
C VAL A 301 -8.33 -18.50 3.16
N ALA A 302 -8.66 -18.22 1.91
CA ALA A 302 -7.93 -18.70 0.73
C ALA A 302 -6.98 -17.62 0.19
N TYR A 303 -7.38 -16.35 0.30
CA TYR A 303 -6.55 -15.22 -0.05
C TYR A 303 -7.00 -13.95 0.69
N ALA A 304 -6.06 -13.22 1.30
CA ALA A 304 -6.26 -11.88 1.85
C ALA A 304 -5.26 -10.89 1.24
N TRP A 305 -5.72 -9.68 0.94
CA TRP A 305 -4.91 -8.62 0.32
C TRP A 305 -4.10 -7.82 1.36
N PRO A 306 -2.91 -7.30 1.01
CA PRO A 306 -2.23 -6.31 1.83
C PRO A 306 -3.06 -5.03 1.96
N LYS A 307 -3.08 -4.43 3.15
CA LYS A 307 -3.74 -3.17 3.43
C LYS A 307 -3.23 -2.05 2.53
N ALA A 308 -1.91 -2.01 2.28
CA ALA A 308 -1.30 -1.07 1.35
C ALA A 308 -1.91 -1.16 -0.07
N THR A 309 -2.18 -2.39 -0.54
CA THR A 309 -2.80 -2.61 -1.86
C THR A 309 -4.26 -2.22 -1.90
N VAL A 310 -5.00 -2.44 -0.81
CA VAL A 310 -6.40 -2.01 -0.72
C VAL A 310 -6.49 -0.48 -0.69
N VAL A 311 -5.64 0.18 0.11
CA VAL A 311 -5.55 1.65 0.17
C VAL A 311 -5.12 2.25 -1.18
N SER A 312 -4.15 1.63 -1.85
CA SER A 312 -3.65 2.13 -3.14
C SER A 312 -4.72 2.17 -4.22
N ILE A 313 -5.69 1.23 -4.20
CA ILE A 313 -6.83 1.21 -5.11
C ILE A 313 -7.68 2.47 -4.92
N PHE A 314 -7.96 2.88 -3.68
CA PHE A 314 -8.74 4.10 -3.44
C PHE A 314 -8.00 5.35 -3.87
N LEU A 315 -6.73 5.45 -3.51
CA LEU A 315 -5.91 6.59 -3.89
C LEU A 315 -5.83 6.73 -5.40
N ARG A 316 -5.59 5.62 -6.11
CA ARG A 316 -5.69 5.56 -7.58
C ARG A 316 -7.00 6.15 -8.09
N ASP A 317 -8.13 5.67 -7.58
CA ASP A 317 -9.45 6.06 -8.09
C ASP A 317 -9.76 7.54 -7.78
N TYR A 318 -9.33 8.04 -6.63
CA TYR A 318 -9.42 9.47 -6.29
C TYR A 318 -8.61 10.32 -7.26
N PHE A 319 -7.34 9.97 -7.51
CA PHE A 319 -6.49 10.72 -8.44
C PHE A 319 -6.98 10.65 -9.90
N ARG A 320 -7.70 9.59 -10.26
CA ARG A 320 -8.38 9.48 -11.55
C ARG A 320 -9.66 10.34 -11.60
N GLY A 321 -10.38 10.46 -10.49
CA GLY A 321 -11.67 11.14 -10.41
C GLY A 321 -11.63 12.63 -10.72
N ASP A 322 -10.55 13.32 -10.35
CA ASP A 322 -10.32 14.74 -10.64
C ASP A 322 -10.08 15.02 -12.14
N LEU A 323 -9.94 13.99 -12.99
CA LEU A 323 -9.79 14.14 -14.45
C LEU A 323 -11.10 14.44 -15.19
N TYR A 324 -12.26 14.24 -14.56
CA TYR A 324 -13.56 14.43 -15.22
C TYR A 324 -14.30 15.72 -14.84
N HIS A 325 -13.69 16.58 -14.01
CA HIS A 325 -14.30 17.83 -13.54
C HIS A 325 -13.42 19.08 -13.75
N CYS A 326 -12.41 19.02 -14.65
CA CYS A 326 -11.71 20.20 -15.16
C CYS A 326 -12.09 20.48 -16.61
#